data_AF-A0A7C4MCM7-F1
#
_entry.id   AF-A0A7C4MCM7-F1
#
_cell.length_a   1.000
_cell.length_b   1.000
_cell.length_c   1.000
_cell.angle_alpha   90.00
_cell.angle_beta   90.00
_cell.angle_gamma   90.00
#
_symmetry.space_group_name_H-M   'P 1'
#
loop_
_entity.id
_entity.type
_entity.pdbx_description
1 polymer ?
#
loop_
_entity_poly.entity_id
_entity_poly.type
_entity_poly.pdbx_seq_one_letter_code
_entity_poly.pdbx_strand_id
1 'polypeptide(L)'
;MKINCFTIDDLDKVFTLDVYQKDATTFLETHLQLDKIYVKSPGAQVHESRTEQDIINLILSDKTVSGPRIFIIVGDAGTGKSEECRLIVEAVRNSGKYDVDHKHKGLLAYGPLAFIGKEEVICGLLEGSNYEDILIMLLSACKNLLEKKGYGKLWDKIDGKIREGIKYRLVETARSAKKFKEKPEVEIKPFMIVESEDFRPFLEQKESEALVKFLNARLANVLVALHSDFSSIVGLISHKVEESLRLGKRYLLVMDDVTLLGETFNDILNLITYIGQGGINCDIVCGITRGRYADLSKILDTLSDRAYEIQLTNSNLSYINASWLLDESLAISLIKKYVKAIKDRNRCNLCKSEICKEISSKDLFPFNEHFLINYYNQFRKLAERGSIALTPRFLLATLKDSIKSFL
;
A
#
# COMPACT_ATOMS: atom_id res chain seq x y z
N MET A 1 13.04 -40.10 -3.62
CA MET A 1 13.75 -39.45 -4.74
C MET A 1 13.54 -37.95 -4.60
N LYS A 2 14.57 -37.15 -4.30
CA LYS A 2 14.42 -35.67 -4.24
C LYS A 2 14.35 -35.13 -5.65
N ILE A 3 13.17 -34.69 -6.08
CA ILE A 3 12.97 -34.06 -7.38
C ILE A 3 13.32 -32.57 -7.21
N ASN A 4 14.56 -32.20 -7.50
CA ASN A 4 15.05 -30.82 -7.37
C ASN A 4 14.62 -29.95 -8.58
N CYS A 5 13.31 -29.77 -8.80
CA CYS A 5 12.79 -28.93 -9.89
C CYS A 5 13.13 -27.44 -9.71
N PHE A 6 13.22 -26.98 -8.46
CA PHE A 6 13.51 -25.62 -8.06
C PHE A 6 14.29 -25.63 -6.73
N THR A 7 14.89 -24.50 -6.38
CA THR A 7 15.59 -24.29 -5.08
C THR A 7 14.71 -23.52 -4.09
N ILE A 8 15.14 -23.50 -2.82
CA ILE A 8 14.53 -22.64 -1.80
C ILE A 8 14.59 -21.17 -2.24
N ASP A 9 15.70 -20.73 -2.85
CA ASP A 9 15.85 -19.36 -3.37
C ASP A 9 14.83 -19.04 -4.48
N ASP A 10 14.54 -20.00 -5.38
CA ASP A 10 13.52 -19.82 -6.42
C ASP A 10 12.13 -19.69 -5.79
N LEU A 11 11.84 -20.53 -4.79
CA LEU A 11 10.60 -20.47 -4.03
C LEU A 11 10.45 -19.13 -3.32
N ASP A 12 11.51 -18.65 -2.65
CA ASP A 12 11.50 -17.37 -1.94
C ASP A 12 11.33 -16.18 -2.88
N LYS A 13 11.95 -16.21 -4.07
CA LYS A 13 11.78 -15.18 -5.10
C LYS A 13 10.36 -15.13 -5.67
N VAL A 14 9.77 -16.27 -6.00
CA VAL A 14 8.42 -16.31 -6.62
C VAL A 14 7.33 -16.04 -5.59
N PHE A 15 7.45 -16.62 -4.38
CA PHE A 15 6.48 -16.47 -3.29
C PHE A 15 6.81 -15.32 -2.34
N THR A 16 7.61 -14.34 -2.76
CA THR A 16 7.74 -13.11 -1.97
C THR A 16 6.37 -12.41 -1.89
N LEU A 17 6.01 -11.98 -0.69
CA LEU A 17 4.71 -11.35 -0.38
C LEU A 17 4.71 -9.85 -0.63
N ASP A 18 5.88 -9.24 -0.79
CA ASP A 18 6.01 -7.88 -1.29
C ASP A 18 6.10 -7.92 -2.80
N VAL A 19 5.07 -7.39 -3.47
CA VAL A 19 5.01 -7.41 -4.92
C VAL A 19 6.26 -6.74 -5.51
N TYR A 20 6.84 -5.70 -4.91
CA TYR A 20 7.98 -4.96 -5.48
C TYR A 20 9.32 -5.67 -5.33
N GLN A 21 9.38 -6.78 -4.60
CA GLN A 21 10.56 -7.65 -4.59
C GLN A 21 10.62 -8.57 -5.81
N LYS A 22 9.52 -8.69 -6.56
CA LYS A 22 9.49 -9.42 -7.83
C LYS A 22 9.99 -8.53 -8.96
N ASP A 23 10.89 -9.06 -9.79
CA ASP A 23 11.16 -8.45 -11.10
C ASP A 23 9.89 -8.42 -11.97
N ALA A 24 9.92 -7.66 -13.06
CA ALA A 24 8.76 -7.48 -13.94
C ALA A 24 8.25 -8.81 -14.54
N THR A 25 9.17 -9.70 -14.92
CA THR A 25 8.82 -11.01 -15.48
C THR A 25 8.10 -11.88 -14.46
N THR A 26 8.64 -12.02 -13.26
CA THR A 26 8.09 -12.80 -12.17
C THR A 26 6.75 -12.23 -11.69
N PHE A 27 6.60 -10.91 -11.70
CA PHE A 27 5.32 -10.26 -11.45
C PHE A 27 4.27 -10.69 -12.47
N LEU A 28 4.54 -10.55 -13.78
CA LEU A 28 3.58 -10.93 -14.83
C LEU A 28 3.25 -12.43 -14.84
N GLU A 29 4.22 -13.29 -14.56
CA GLU A 29 4.00 -14.75 -14.44
C GLU A 29 3.01 -15.06 -13.30
N THR A 30 3.18 -14.39 -12.16
CA THR A 30 2.42 -14.65 -10.93
C THR A 30 1.14 -13.83 -10.76
N HIS A 31 0.99 -12.75 -11.51
CA HIS A 31 -0.18 -11.88 -11.48
C HIS A 31 -1.41 -12.61 -12.05
N LEU A 32 -2.49 -12.69 -11.26
CA LEU A 32 -3.78 -13.23 -11.72
C LEU A 32 -4.61 -12.08 -12.26
N GLN A 33 -4.92 -12.13 -13.55
CA GLN A 33 -5.83 -11.16 -14.16
C GLN A 33 -7.25 -11.37 -13.64
N LEU A 34 -7.88 -10.28 -13.18
CA LEU A 34 -9.24 -10.30 -12.65
C LEU A 34 -10.25 -9.76 -13.68
N ASP A 35 -11.19 -10.62 -14.08
CA ASP A 35 -12.27 -10.25 -15.00
C ASP A 35 -13.49 -9.66 -14.28
N LYS A 36 -13.47 -9.66 -12.94
CA LYS A 36 -14.59 -9.21 -12.11
C LYS A 36 -14.10 -8.47 -10.87
N ILE A 37 -14.04 -7.15 -11.00
CA ILE A 37 -13.80 -6.19 -9.94
C ILE A 37 -15.01 -5.27 -9.83
N TYR A 38 -15.46 -4.99 -8.60
CA TYR A 38 -16.59 -4.10 -8.36
C TYR A 38 -16.11 -2.66 -8.33
N VAL A 39 -16.59 -1.85 -9.27
CA VAL A 39 -16.20 -0.45 -9.44
C VAL A 39 -17.43 0.45 -9.35
N LYS A 40 -17.43 1.41 -8.42
CA LYS A 40 -18.39 2.51 -8.38
C LYS A 40 -17.79 3.71 -9.10
N SER A 41 -18.46 4.19 -10.14
CA SER A 41 -18.03 5.39 -10.86
C SER A 41 -18.40 6.66 -10.07
N PRO A 42 -17.73 7.80 -10.32
CA PRO A 42 -18.11 9.09 -9.74
C PRO A 42 -19.61 9.38 -9.91
N GLY A 43 -20.28 9.75 -8.83
CA GLY A 43 -21.72 10.07 -8.78
C GLY A 43 -22.67 8.86 -8.91
N ALA A 44 -22.15 7.65 -9.11
CA ALA A 44 -22.97 6.44 -9.16
C ALA A 44 -23.39 5.99 -7.76
N GLN A 45 -24.57 5.40 -7.65
CA GLN A 45 -25.07 4.84 -6.38
C GLN A 45 -24.75 3.35 -6.22
N VAL A 46 -24.36 2.68 -7.30
CA VAL A 46 -24.14 1.23 -7.34
C VAL A 46 -22.76 0.90 -7.90
N HIS A 47 -22.24 -0.25 -7.49
CA HIS A 47 -21.01 -0.80 -8.05
C HIS A 47 -21.33 -1.66 -9.27
N GLU A 48 -20.54 -1.49 -10.33
CA GLU A 48 -20.60 -2.27 -11.55
C GLU A 48 -19.44 -3.28 -11.59
N SER A 49 -19.66 -4.43 -12.21
CA SER A 49 -18.58 -5.38 -12.49
C SER A 49 -17.75 -4.88 -13.68
N ARG A 50 -16.43 -4.79 -13.51
CA ARG A 50 -15.46 -4.41 -14.55
C ARG A 50 -14.25 -5.35 -14.53
N THR A 51 -13.54 -5.45 -15.64
CA THR A 51 -12.23 -6.10 -15.69
C THR A 51 -11.12 -5.15 -15.24
N GLU A 52 -9.95 -5.66 -14.86
CA GLU A 52 -8.75 -4.82 -14.64
C GLU A 52 -8.39 -4.01 -15.89
N GLN A 53 -8.56 -4.60 -17.09
CA GLN A 53 -8.29 -3.90 -18.33
C GLN A 53 -9.23 -2.71 -18.53
N ASP A 54 -10.49 -2.79 -18.10
CA ASP A 54 -11.41 -1.66 -18.13
C ASP A 54 -10.93 -0.54 -17.20
N ILE A 55 -10.40 -0.86 -16.02
CA ILE A 55 -9.84 0.11 -15.07
C ILE A 55 -8.62 0.81 -15.69
N ILE A 56 -7.69 0.05 -16.27
CA ILE A 56 -6.53 0.58 -16.97
C ILE A 56 -6.97 1.49 -18.12
N ASN A 57 -7.96 1.06 -18.92
CA ASN A 57 -8.49 1.85 -20.03
C ASN A 57 -9.15 3.15 -19.55
N LEU A 58 -9.82 3.15 -18.39
CA LEU A 58 -10.36 4.37 -17.78
C LEU A 58 -9.25 5.37 -17.44
N ILE A 59 -8.15 4.90 -16.84
CA ILE A 59 -6.99 5.73 -16.51
C ILE A 59 -6.33 6.27 -17.79
N LEU A 60 -6.09 5.41 -18.77
CA LEU A 60 -5.44 5.79 -20.04
C LEU A 60 -6.34 6.59 -20.98
N SER A 61 -7.63 6.74 -20.67
CA SER A 61 -8.55 7.46 -21.54
C SER A 61 -8.17 8.93 -21.67
N ASP A 62 -8.18 9.44 -22.90
CA ASP A 62 -7.94 10.85 -23.24
C ASP A 62 -9.19 11.72 -23.03
N LYS A 63 -10.23 11.19 -22.37
CA LYS A 63 -11.41 11.98 -22.03
C LYS A 63 -10.93 13.15 -21.17
N THR A 64 -11.01 14.35 -21.73
CA THR A 64 -10.69 15.61 -21.05
C THR A 64 -11.68 15.82 -19.92
N VAL A 65 -11.39 15.24 -18.77
CA VAL A 65 -12.06 15.56 -17.52
C VAL A 65 -11.39 16.82 -16.99
N SER A 66 -12.18 17.87 -16.74
CA SER A 66 -11.70 19.05 -16.04
C SER A 66 -11.38 18.67 -14.60
N GLY A 67 -10.10 18.68 -14.23
CA GLY A 67 -9.63 18.39 -12.88
C GLY A 67 -9.06 16.98 -12.67
N PRO A 68 -8.94 16.53 -11.41
CA PRO A 68 -8.29 15.28 -11.09
C PRO A 68 -9.22 14.10 -11.32
N ARG A 69 -8.65 12.97 -11.74
CA ARG A 69 -9.33 11.67 -11.64
C ARG A 69 -8.77 10.91 -10.46
N ILE A 70 -9.67 10.44 -9.61
CA ILE A 70 -9.32 9.81 -8.34
C ILE A 70 -9.79 8.37 -8.41
N PHE A 71 -8.89 7.44 -8.12
CA PHE A 71 -9.14 6.00 -8.08
C PHE A 71 -8.78 5.50 -6.69
N ILE A 72 -9.77 5.03 -5.94
CA ILE A 72 -9.60 4.54 -4.59
C ILE A 72 -9.75 3.03 -4.61
N ILE A 73 -8.67 2.30 -4.31
CA ILE A 73 -8.66 0.85 -4.22
C ILE A 73 -8.91 0.47 -2.76
N VAL A 74 -10.14 0.05 -2.47
CA VAL A 74 -10.59 -0.32 -1.13
C VAL A 74 -10.42 -1.82 -0.94
N GLY A 75 -9.71 -2.21 0.12
CA GLY A 75 -9.59 -3.62 0.47
C GLY A 75 -8.88 -3.86 1.79
N ASP A 76 -9.11 -5.00 2.42
CA ASP A 76 -8.41 -5.37 3.67
C ASP A 76 -6.90 -5.61 3.45
N ALA A 77 -6.16 -5.84 4.53
CA ALA A 77 -4.75 -6.19 4.44
C ALA A 77 -4.55 -7.50 3.64
N GLY A 78 -3.64 -7.48 2.67
CA GLY A 78 -3.28 -8.67 1.88
C GLY A 78 -4.21 -9.03 0.71
N THR A 79 -5.23 -8.20 0.40
CA THR A 79 -6.23 -8.50 -0.65
C THR A 79 -5.80 -8.26 -2.09
N GLY A 80 -4.65 -7.59 -2.31
CA GLY A 80 -4.13 -7.28 -3.64
C GLY A 80 -4.03 -5.79 -4.00
N LYS A 81 -4.24 -4.86 -3.05
CA LYS A 81 -4.13 -3.41 -3.33
C LYS A 81 -2.82 -3.00 -4.01
N SER A 82 -1.68 -3.45 -3.48
CA SER A 82 -0.36 -3.20 -4.07
C SER A 82 -0.15 -3.90 -5.42
N GLU A 83 -0.77 -5.06 -5.62
CA GLU A 83 -0.72 -5.79 -6.90
C GLU A 83 -1.41 -4.95 -7.99
N GLU A 84 -2.61 -4.46 -7.70
CA GLU A 84 -3.39 -3.59 -8.59
C GLU A 84 -2.66 -2.25 -8.86
N CYS A 85 -2.10 -1.62 -7.81
CA CYS A 85 -1.30 -0.41 -7.98
C CYS A 85 -0.10 -0.63 -8.90
N ARG A 86 0.62 -1.75 -8.73
CA ARG A 86 1.75 -2.10 -9.59
C ARG A 86 1.31 -2.34 -11.03
N LEU A 87 0.21 -3.08 -11.25
CA LEU A 87 -0.33 -3.33 -12.58
C LEU A 87 -0.63 -2.01 -13.30
N ILE A 88 -1.32 -1.09 -12.62
CA ILE A 88 -1.63 0.25 -13.14
C ILE A 88 -0.34 1.01 -13.49
N VAL A 89 0.66 1.01 -12.61
CA VAL A 89 1.93 1.71 -12.83
C VAL A 89 2.66 1.16 -14.07
N GLU A 90 2.75 -0.16 -14.21
CA GLU A 90 3.39 -0.80 -15.37
C GLU A 90 2.65 -0.45 -16.67
N ALA A 91 1.32 -0.57 -16.69
CA ALA A 91 0.49 -0.24 -17.85
C ALA A 91 0.61 1.24 -18.24
N VAL A 92 0.59 2.14 -17.26
CA VAL A 92 0.64 3.58 -17.48
C VAL A 92 2.03 4.04 -17.93
N ARG A 93 3.12 3.51 -17.34
CA ARG A 93 4.48 3.83 -17.78
C ARG A 93 4.71 3.48 -19.24
N ASN A 94 4.19 2.33 -19.68
CA ASN A 94 4.29 1.88 -21.07
C ASN A 94 3.52 2.75 -22.08
N SER A 95 2.57 3.58 -21.61
CA SER A 95 1.83 4.49 -22.50
C SER A 95 2.64 5.71 -22.96
N GLY A 96 3.68 6.10 -22.22
CA GLY A 96 4.46 7.33 -22.46
C GLY A 96 3.73 8.65 -22.18
N LYS A 97 2.41 8.63 -21.90
CA LYS A 97 1.57 9.83 -21.68
C LYS A 97 1.69 10.42 -20.27
N TYR A 98 2.29 9.68 -19.36
CA TYR A 98 2.30 10.00 -17.93
C TYR A 98 3.70 10.20 -17.37
N ASP A 99 3.77 11.06 -16.37
CA ASP A 99 4.84 11.08 -15.40
C ASP A 99 4.32 10.43 -14.11
N VAL A 100 4.90 9.27 -13.76
CA VAL A 100 4.35 8.40 -12.72
C VAL A 100 5.18 8.52 -11.45
N ASP A 101 4.65 9.19 -10.43
CA ASP A 101 5.21 9.19 -9.07
C ASP A 101 4.53 8.08 -8.26
N HIS A 102 5.26 6.98 -8.06
CA HIS A 102 4.75 5.82 -7.34
C HIS A 102 5.37 5.71 -5.95
N LYS A 103 4.51 5.80 -4.94
CA LYS A 103 4.81 5.53 -3.54
C LYS A 103 4.36 4.11 -3.18
N HIS A 104 5.25 3.15 -3.40
CA HIS A 104 5.01 1.77 -2.99
C HIS A 104 5.00 1.64 -1.45
N LYS A 105 4.45 0.52 -0.96
CA LYS A 105 4.24 0.31 0.48
C LYS A 105 5.51 0.46 1.34
N GLY A 106 6.64 -0.07 0.87
CA GLY A 106 7.94 0.09 1.55
C GLY A 106 8.38 1.54 1.71
N LEU A 107 8.19 2.37 0.68
CA LEU A 107 8.49 3.80 0.75
C LEU A 107 7.48 4.57 1.62
N LEU A 108 6.19 4.22 1.53
CA LEU A 108 5.14 4.78 2.38
C LEU A 108 5.31 4.44 3.86
N ALA A 109 6.09 3.42 4.22
CA ALA A 109 6.43 3.08 5.59
C ALA A 109 7.19 4.22 6.30
N TYR A 110 7.84 5.11 5.55
CA TYR A 110 8.46 6.33 6.07
C TYR A 110 7.47 7.50 6.22
N GLY A 111 6.18 7.27 5.98
CA GLY A 111 5.14 8.27 6.08
C GLY A 111 5.31 9.41 5.07
N PRO A 112 5.14 10.68 5.49
CA PRO A 112 5.28 11.86 4.62
C PRO A 112 6.65 12.01 3.96
N LEU A 113 7.69 11.40 4.53
CA LEU A 113 9.03 11.43 3.96
C LEU A 113 9.12 10.67 2.63
N ALA A 114 8.15 9.79 2.33
CA ALA A 114 8.01 9.11 1.04
C ALA A 114 7.98 10.07 -0.17
N PHE A 115 7.65 11.35 0.06
CA PHE A 115 7.49 12.34 -1.00
C PHE A 115 8.76 13.13 -1.31
N ILE A 116 9.69 13.24 -0.35
CA ILE A 116 10.87 14.12 -0.45
C ILE A 116 12.08 13.47 -1.12
N GLY A 117 12.15 12.15 -1.24
CA GLY A 117 13.34 11.50 -1.81
C GLY A 117 13.28 9.99 -1.86
N LYS A 118 14.45 9.40 -2.17
CA LYS A 118 14.65 7.94 -2.19
C LYS A 118 14.84 7.38 -0.78
N GLU A 119 14.60 6.09 -0.61
CA GLU A 119 14.72 5.39 0.68
C GLU A 119 16.07 5.62 1.36
N GLU A 120 17.17 5.62 0.61
CA GLU A 120 18.52 5.79 1.19
C GLU A 120 18.71 7.16 1.82
N VAL A 121 18.16 8.20 1.18
CA VAL A 121 18.18 9.57 1.69
C VAL A 121 17.35 9.63 2.97
N ILE A 122 16.14 9.08 2.96
CA ILE A 122 15.24 9.09 4.12
C ILE A 122 15.86 8.33 5.31
N CYS A 123 16.48 7.17 5.07
CA CYS A 123 17.20 6.42 6.10
C CYS A 123 18.34 7.25 6.71
N GLY A 124 19.12 7.93 5.87
CA GLY A 124 20.20 8.81 6.33
C GLY A 124 19.69 9.97 7.19
N LEU A 125 18.49 10.48 6.92
CA LEU A 125 17.86 11.52 7.74
C LEU A 125 17.42 11.01 9.11
N LEU A 126 16.84 9.81 9.17
CA LEU A 126 16.25 9.27 10.40
C LEU A 126 17.27 8.59 11.32
N GLU A 127 18.42 8.16 10.80
CA GLU A 127 19.44 7.43 11.57
C GLU A 127 20.84 8.09 11.53
N GLY A 128 21.03 9.14 10.75
CA GLY A 128 22.34 9.77 10.53
C GLY A 128 22.67 10.93 11.46
N SER A 129 23.77 11.61 11.17
CA SER A 129 24.33 12.71 11.96
C SER A 129 23.43 13.96 12.07
N ASN A 130 22.49 14.14 11.16
CA ASN A 130 21.58 15.30 11.12
C ASN A 130 20.31 15.09 11.96
N TYR A 131 20.18 13.94 12.61
CA TYR A 131 19.00 13.55 13.35
C TYR A 131 18.68 14.49 14.54
N GLU A 132 19.71 14.93 15.28
CA GLU A 132 19.51 15.84 16.41
C GLU A 132 18.99 17.21 15.97
N ASP A 133 19.40 17.70 14.79
CA ASP A 133 18.86 18.94 14.23
C ASP A 133 17.39 18.81 13.88
N ILE A 134 16.99 17.68 13.27
CA ILE A 134 15.58 17.36 12.99
C ILE A 134 14.77 17.33 14.29
N LEU A 135 15.30 16.66 15.33
CA LEU A 135 14.65 16.59 16.63
C LEU A 135 14.47 17.98 17.25
N ILE A 136 15.49 18.83 17.23
CA ILE A 136 15.42 20.21 17.76
C ILE A 136 14.37 21.02 17.01
N MET A 137 14.32 20.92 15.69
CA MET A 137 13.36 21.66 14.87
C MET A 137 11.92 21.17 15.10
N LEU A 138 11.72 19.85 15.21
CA LEU A 138 10.41 19.28 15.55
C LEU A 138 9.95 19.68 16.95
N LEU A 139 10.84 19.71 17.94
CA LEU A 139 10.53 20.15 19.29
C LEU A 139 10.13 21.63 19.32
N SER A 140 10.90 22.48 18.64
CA SER A 140 10.57 23.90 18.50
C SER A 140 9.21 24.11 17.81
N ALA A 141 8.96 23.38 16.72
CA ALA A 141 7.67 23.42 16.04
C ALA A 141 6.52 22.91 16.93
N CYS A 142 6.73 21.82 17.68
CA CYS A 142 5.74 21.26 18.58
C CYS A 142 5.34 22.27 19.68
N LYS A 143 6.33 22.90 20.31
CA LYS A 143 6.11 23.97 21.30
C LYS A 143 5.28 25.12 20.72
N ASN A 144 5.69 25.64 19.56
CA ASN A 144 4.97 26.74 18.89
C ASN A 144 3.52 26.35 18.52
N LEU A 145 3.31 25.11 18.09
CA LEU A 145 1.98 24.61 17.75
C LEU A 145 1.08 24.43 18.99
N LEU A 146 1.66 23.98 20.10
CA LEU A 146 0.97 23.91 21.39
C LEU A 146 0.57 25.29 21.90
N GLU A 147 1.48 26.27 21.85
CA GLU A 147 1.19 27.66 22.21
C GLU A 147 0.04 28.23 21.37
N LYS A 148 0.06 28.03 20.05
CA LYS A 148 -1.03 28.44 19.14
C LYS A 148 -2.38 27.79 19.45
N LYS A 149 -2.39 26.63 20.08
CA LYS A 149 -3.60 25.90 20.49
C LYS A 149 -4.00 26.16 21.95
N GLY A 150 -3.31 27.05 22.66
CA GLY A 150 -3.59 27.38 24.05
C GLY A 150 -2.95 26.42 25.08
N TYR A 151 -2.14 25.47 24.63
CA TYR A 151 -1.45 24.48 25.49
C TYR A 151 0.00 24.88 25.81
N GLY A 152 0.40 26.14 25.67
CA GLY A 152 1.78 26.58 25.90
C GLY A 152 2.31 26.20 27.30
N LYS A 153 1.49 26.36 28.34
CA LYS A 153 1.83 25.98 29.73
C LYS A 153 2.03 24.48 29.94
N LEU A 154 1.55 23.65 29.01
CA LEU A 154 1.73 22.21 29.08
C LEU A 154 3.16 21.81 28.72
N TRP A 155 3.83 22.59 27.86
CA TRP A 155 5.17 22.29 27.35
C TRP A 155 6.17 21.99 28.47
N ASP A 156 6.23 22.84 29.49
CA ASP A 156 7.17 22.71 30.61
C ASP A 156 6.99 21.41 31.42
N LYS A 157 5.84 20.73 31.27
CA LYS A 157 5.53 19.46 31.93
C LYS A 157 5.80 18.24 31.05
N ILE A 158 5.90 18.42 29.73
CA ILE A 158 5.91 17.31 28.76
C ILE A 158 7.13 17.31 27.84
N ASP A 159 7.95 18.36 27.83
CA ASP A 159 9.06 18.54 26.89
C ASP A 159 10.02 17.35 26.85
N GLY A 160 10.45 16.83 28.00
CA GLY A 160 11.32 15.66 28.10
C GLY A 160 10.66 14.40 27.56
N LYS A 161 9.36 14.21 27.84
CA LYS A 161 8.59 13.07 27.34
C LYS A 161 8.37 13.14 25.83
N ILE A 162 8.04 14.33 25.31
CA ILE A 162 7.87 14.58 23.88
C ILE A 162 9.19 14.40 23.15
N ARG A 163 10.31 14.88 23.71
CA ARG A 163 11.66 14.66 23.15
C ARG A 163 11.96 13.18 23.00
N GLU A 164 11.84 12.40 24.06
CA GLU A 164 12.12 10.97 23.99
C GLU A 164 11.12 10.22 23.09
N GLY A 165 9.85 10.61 23.11
CA GLY A 165 8.81 10.02 22.27
C GLY A 165 9.03 10.27 20.77
N ILE A 166 9.27 11.53 20.37
CA ILE A 166 9.63 11.87 18.99
C ILE A 166 10.89 11.13 18.59
N LYS A 167 11.89 11.10 19.49
CA LYS A 167 13.16 10.46 19.22
C LYS A 167 12.99 8.99 18.88
N TYR A 168 12.31 8.28 19.77
CA TYR A 168 11.98 6.87 19.61
C TYR A 168 11.21 6.60 18.31
N ARG A 169 10.15 7.38 18.03
CA ARG A 169 9.27 7.13 16.87
C ARG A 169 9.92 7.38 15.52
N LEU A 170 10.81 8.37 15.40
CA LEU A 170 11.59 8.60 14.17
C LEU A 170 12.52 7.43 13.87
N VAL A 171 13.26 6.96 14.87
CA VAL A 171 14.17 5.81 14.74
C VAL A 171 13.37 4.54 14.45
N GLU A 172 12.25 4.35 15.15
CA GLU A 172 11.41 3.17 14.98
C GLU A 172 10.72 3.14 13.61
N THR A 173 10.40 4.28 13.01
CA THR A 173 9.91 4.38 11.63
C THR A 173 10.96 3.84 10.66
N ALA A 174 12.23 4.28 10.78
CA ALA A 174 13.31 3.79 9.91
C ALA A 174 13.55 2.28 10.08
N ARG A 175 13.59 1.81 11.32
CA ARG A 175 13.74 0.38 11.64
C ARG A 175 12.59 -0.46 11.13
N SER A 176 11.36 0.00 11.30
CA SER A 176 10.15 -0.71 10.85
C SER A 176 10.11 -0.82 9.33
N ALA A 177 10.46 0.25 8.62
CA ALA A 177 10.53 0.23 7.16
C ALA A 177 11.61 -0.73 6.64
N LYS A 178 12.81 -0.74 7.25
CA LYS A 178 13.87 -1.72 6.92
C LYS A 178 13.44 -3.15 7.22
N LYS A 179 12.84 -3.38 8.38
CA LYS A 179 12.35 -4.71 8.80
C LYS A 179 11.26 -5.22 7.86
N PHE A 180 10.38 -4.36 7.36
CA PHE A 180 9.37 -4.73 6.37
C PHE A 180 10.00 -5.22 5.06
N LYS A 181 11.10 -4.61 4.62
CA LYS A 181 11.84 -5.05 3.43
C LYS A 181 12.41 -6.46 3.61
N GLU A 182 12.92 -6.77 4.80
CA GLU A 182 13.45 -8.11 5.12
C GLU A 182 12.34 -9.13 5.35
N LYS A 183 11.22 -8.68 5.94
CA LYS A 183 10.10 -9.52 6.39
C LYS A 183 8.76 -8.84 6.05
N PRO A 184 8.25 -8.98 4.81
CA PRO A 184 7.02 -8.34 4.35
C PRO A 184 5.74 -8.73 5.10
N GLU A 185 5.81 -9.79 5.90
CA GLU A 185 4.74 -10.22 6.81
C GLU A 185 4.58 -9.31 8.04
N VAL A 186 5.58 -8.49 8.37
CA VAL A 186 5.54 -7.59 9.51
C VAL A 186 4.57 -6.44 9.24
N GLU A 187 3.68 -6.18 10.20
CA GLU A 187 2.79 -5.03 10.16
C GLU A 187 3.58 -3.73 10.36
N ILE A 188 3.35 -2.77 9.47
CA ILE A 188 3.92 -1.42 9.57
C ILE A 188 2.89 -0.52 10.24
N LYS A 189 3.31 0.17 11.31
CA LYS A 189 2.46 1.15 11.98
C LYS A 189 2.37 2.44 11.15
N PRO A 190 1.21 3.14 11.19
CA PRO A 190 1.10 4.48 10.63
C PRO A 190 2.16 5.43 11.19
N PHE A 191 2.63 6.34 10.34
CA PHE A 191 3.61 7.34 10.75
C PHE A 191 3.02 8.33 11.76
N MET A 192 3.67 8.44 12.92
CA MET A 192 3.30 9.34 14.00
C MET A 192 4.57 9.93 14.63
N ILE A 193 4.59 11.26 14.80
CA ILE A 193 5.63 12.02 15.49
C ILE A 193 5.29 12.13 16.99
N VAL A 194 4.02 12.37 17.30
CA VAL A 194 3.47 12.41 18.67
C VAL A 194 2.25 11.49 18.80
N GLU A 195 2.00 10.97 20.00
CA GLU A 195 0.89 10.06 20.30
C GLU A 195 0.02 10.58 21.45
N SER A 196 -1.21 10.07 21.56
CA SER A 196 -2.16 10.49 22.60
C SER A 196 -1.63 10.22 24.00
N GLU A 197 -0.88 9.13 24.16
CA GLU A 197 -0.17 8.72 25.37
C GLU A 197 0.77 9.81 25.89
N ASP A 198 1.34 10.64 25.01
CA ASP A 198 2.22 11.73 25.41
C ASP A 198 1.48 12.75 26.27
N PHE A 199 0.19 12.99 25.96
CA PHE A 199 -0.64 14.04 26.56
C PHE A 199 -1.69 13.53 27.56
N ARG A 200 -2.06 12.24 27.52
CA ARG A 200 -3.07 11.62 28.41
C ARG A 200 -2.89 11.88 29.91
N PRO A 201 -1.68 12.03 30.48
CA PRO A 201 -1.54 12.39 31.90
C PRO A 201 -2.06 13.80 32.24
N PHE A 202 -2.36 14.63 31.24
CA PHE A 202 -2.69 16.04 31.41
C PHE A 202 -3.97 16.47 30.71
N LEU A 203 -4.42 15.72 29.71
CA LEU A 203 -5.59 16.01 28.89
C LEU A 203 -6.53 14.82 28.85
N GLU A 204 -7.83 15.11 28.72
CA GLU A 204 -8.85 14.09 28.50
C GLU A 204 -8.64 13.37 27.16
N GLN A 205 -9.12 12.12 27.06
CA GLN A 205 -8.86 11.27 25.89
C GLN A 205 -9.21 11.95 24.56
N LYS A 206 -10.42 12.51 24.45
CA LYS A 206 -10.89 13.17 23.21
C LYS A 206 -10.07 14.40 22.84
N GLU A 207 -9.66 15.17 23.85
CA GLU A 207 -8.86 16.39 23.67
C GLU A 207 -7.45 16.04 23.21
N SER A 208 -6.83 15.04 23.83
CA SER A 208 -5.54 14.48 23.44
C SER A 208 -5.56 13.96 22.00
N GLU A 209 -6.56 13.15 21.63
CA GLU A 209 -6.69 12.62 20.26
C GLU A 209 -6.84 13.73 19.21
N ALA A 210 -7.64 14.75 19.49
CA ALA A 210 -7.81 15.89 18.59
C ALA A 210 -6.52 16.71 18.44
N LEU A 211 -5.80 16.95 19.55
CA LEU A 211 -4.53 17.66 19.55
C LEU A 211 -3.46 16.91 18.76
N VAL A 212 -3.33 15.60 18.98
CA VAL A 212 -2.36 14.74 18.29
C VAL A 212 -2.60 14.70 16.78
N LYS A 213 -3.85 14.65 16.34
CA LYS A 213 -4.18 14.73 14.91
C LYS A 213 -3.68 16.03 14.29
N PHE A 214 -3.95 17.15 14.96
CA PHE A 214 -3.47 18.47 14.53
C PHE A 214 -1.94 18.56 14.52
N LEU A 215 -1.27 18.12 15.59
CA LEU A 215 0.18 18.19 15.71
C LEU A 215 0.87 17.35 14.64
N ASN A 216 0.47 16.09 14.44
CA ASN A 216 1.10 15.21 13.46
C ASN A 216 0.99 15.75 12.03
N ALA A 217 -0.19 16.27 11.63
CA ALA A 217 -0.35 16.87 10.31
C ALA A 217 0.61 18.07 10.10
N ARG A 218 0.80 18.91 11.12
CA ARG A 218 1.68 20.09 11.02
C ARG A 218 3.16 19.74 11.13
N LEU A 219 3.54 18.85 12.04
CA LEU A 219 4.92 18.40 12.22
C LEU A 219 5.42 17.59 11.01
N ALA A 220 4.55 16.84 10.34
CA ALA A 220 4.85 16.22 9.06
C ALA A 220 5.23 17.25 7.98
N ASN A 221 4.52 18.37 7.89
CA ASN A 221 4.86 19.44 6.94
C ASN A 221 6.19 20.12 7.30
N VAL A 222 6.55 20.20 8.59
CA VAL A 222 7.89 20.65 9.01
C VAL A 222 8.94 19.70 8.46
N LEU A 223 8.79 18.38 8.62
CA LEU A 223 9.72 17.41 8.03
C LEU A 223 9.90 17.56 6.52
N VAL A 224 8.81 17.81 5.79
CA VAL A 224 8.86 18.07 4.35
C VAL A 224 9.65 19.36 4.05
N ALA A 225 9.39 20.43 4.80
CA ALA A 225 10.06 21.71 4.63
C ALA A 225 11.56 21.70 4.96
N LEU A 226 12.01 20.78 5.82
CA LEU A 226 13.42 20.62 6.14
C LEU A 226 14.23 19.98 5.02
N HIS A 227 13.57 19.25 4.13
CA HIS A 227 14.23 18.38 3.16
C HIS A 227 13.73 18.58 1.73
N SER A 228 12.95 19.63 1.50
CA SER A 228 12.52 20.05 0.18
C SER A 228 12.41 21.57 0.16
N ASP A 229 12.40 22.15 -1.04
CA ASP A 229 12.18 23.58 -1.23
C ASP A 229 10.72 24.02 -0.98
N PHE A 230 9.89 23.12 -0.42
CA PHE A 230 8.46 23.30 -0.26
C PHE A 230 8.04 23.26 1.20
N SER A 231 7.21 24.21 1.61
CA SER A 231 6.71 24.33 2.98
C SER A 231 5.66 23.27 3.38
N SER A 232 5.23 22.42 2.43
CA SER A 232 4.22 21.39 2.66
C SER A 232 4.28 20.30 1.60
N ILE A 233 3.72 19.13 1.93
CA ILE A 233 3.53 18.03 0.97
C ILE A 233 2.65 18.45 -0.22
N VAL A 234 1.68 19.32 0.04
CA VAL A 234 0.77 19.88 -0.96
C VAL A 234 1.55 20.69 -1.99
N GLY A 235 2.38 21.63 -1.54
CA GLY A 235 3.22 22.45 -2.43
C GLY A 235 4.17 21.60 -3.28
N LEU A 236 4.78 20.58 -2.68
CA LEU A 236 5.66 19.64 -3.37
C LEU A 236 4.92 18.86 -4.48
N ILE A 237 3.74 18.32 -4.19
CA ILE A 237 2.94 17.61 -5.19
C ILE A 237 2.50 18.57 -6.30
N SER A 238 1.97 19.76 -5.96
CA SER A 238 1.56 20.75 -6.94
C SER A 238 2.68 21.12 -7.91
N HIS A 239 3.89 21.32 -7.39
CA HIS A 239 5.06 21.60 -8.22
C HIS A 239 5.36 20.47 -9.20
N LYS A 240 5.35 19.21 -8.73
CA LYS A 240 5.55 18.04 -9.61
C LYS A 240 4.51 17.99 -10.72
N VAL A 241 3.24 18.29 -10.42
CA VAL A 241 2.22 18.32 -11.49
C VAL A 241 2.51 19.39 -12.54
N GLU A 242 2.93 20.59 -12.11
CA GLU A 242 3.30 21.65 -13.03
C GLU A 242 4.50 21.26 -13.91
N GLU A 243 5.51 20.61 -13.34
CA GLU A 243 6.67 20.11 -14.08
C GLU A 243 6.27 19.05 -15.12
N SER A 244 5.46 18.05 -14.73
CA SER A 244 4.96 17.04 -15.68
C SER A 244 4.17 17.68 -16.82
N LEU A 245 3.34 18.68 -16.51
CA LEU A 245 2.57 19.42 -17.51
C LEU A 245 3.48 20.16 -18.51
N ARG A 246 4.58 20.77 -18.03
CA ARG A 246 5.59 21.40 -18.91
C ARG A 246 6.28 20.39 -19.82
N LEU A 247 6.38 19.14 -19.40
CA LEU A 247 6.88 18.02 -20.22
C LEU A 247 5.83 17.43 -21.17
N GLY A 248 4.63 18.01 -21.23
CA GLY A 248 3.51 17.49 -22.04
C GLY A 248 2.94 16.17 -21.51
N LYS A 249 3.21 15.83 -20.24
CA LYS A 249 2.77 14.61 -19.58
C LYS A 249 1.73 14.91 -18.52
N ARG A 250 0.83 13.96 -18.30
CA ARG A 250 -0.09 14.00 -17.16
C ARG A 250 0.61 13.41 -15.93
N TYR A 251 0.53 14.08 -14.79
CA TYR A 251 1.07 13.53 -13.55
C TYR A 251 0.13 12.48 -12.98
N LEU A 252 0.66 11.31 -12.62
CA LEU A 252 -0.04 10.24 -11.91
C LEU A 252 0.67 9.96 -10.58
N LEU A 253 -0.03 10.22 -9.47
CA LEU A 253 0.42 9.81 -8.13
C LEU A 253 -0.23 8.48 -7.76
N VAL A 254 0.59 7.45 -7.55
CA VAL A 254 0.14 6.14 -7.07
C VAL A 254 0.62 5.91 -5.64
N MET A 255 -0.29 5.57 -4.72
CA MET A 255 0.03 5.29 -3.33
C MET A 255 -0.58 3.95 -2.92
N ASP A 256 0.24 2.96 -2.62
CA ASP A 256 -0.23 1.60 -2.35
C ASP A 256 -1.10 1.44 -1.11
N ASP A 257 -0.79 2.20 -0.05
CA ASP A 257 -1.45 2.07 1.25
C ASP A 257 -1.36 3.39 2.02
N VAL A 258 -2.35 4.26 1.80
CA VAL A 258 -2.38 5.60 2.40
C VAL A 258 -2.54 5.58 3.92
N THR A 259 -2.86 4.43 4.51
CA THR A 259 -2.94 4.29 5.98
C THR A 259 -1.59 4.56 6.65
N LEU A 260 -0.49 4.32 5.95
CA LEU A 260 0.86 4.55 6.46
C LEU A 260 1.23 6.04 6.59
N LEU A 261 0.52 6.92 5.87
CA LEU A 261 0.71 8.37 5.96
C LEU A 261 0.11 8.99 7.22
N GLY A 262 -0.62 8.22 8.02
CA GLY A 262 -1.26 8.68 9.25
C GLY A 262 -2.21 9.85 8.97
N GLU A 263 -1.97 10.97 9.63
CA GLU A 263 -2.83 12.17 9.55
C GLU A 263 -2.49 13.08 8.36
N THR A 264 -1.30 12.92 7.76
CA THR A 264 -0.90 13.70 6.57
C THR A 264 -1.70 13.32 5.33
N PHE A 265 -2.33 12.16 5.32
CA PHE A 265 -3.26 11.81 4.25
C PHE A 265 -4.40 12.82 4.11
N ASN A 266 -4.84 13.46 5.20
CA ASN A 266 -5.87 14.50 5.14
C ASN A 266 -5.41 15.72 4.32
N ASP A 267 -4.14 16.11 4.41
CA ASP A 267 -3.59 17.21 3.59
C ASP A 267 -3.59 16.86 2.11
N ILE A 268 -3.28 15.60 1.77
CA ILE A 268 -3.38 15.09 0.41
C ILE A 268 -4.85 15.08 -0.03
N LEU A 269 -5.77 14.56 0.78
CA LEU A 269 -7.21 14.59 0.45
C LEU A 269 -7.71 16.02 0.20
N ASN A 270 -7.28 16.99 1.01
CA ASN A 270 -7.63 18.39 0.82
C ASN A 270 -7.05 18.98 -0.47
N LEU A 271 -5.83 18.60 -0.84
CA LEU A 271 -5.28 18.92 -2.16
C LEU A 271 -6.20 18.35 -3.24
N ILE A 272 -6.58 17.07 -3.15
CA ILE A 272 -7.43 16.41 -4.14
C ILE A 272 -8.80 17.09 -4.28
N THR A 273 -9.44 17.50 -3.17
CA THR A 273 -10.72 18.20 -3.20
C THR A 273 -10.61 19.61 -3.78
N TYR A 274 -9.52 20.31 -3.50
CA TYR A 274 -9.23 21.65 -4.05
C TYR A 274 -8.89 21.59 -5.54
N ILE A 275 -8.14 20.59 -5.98
CA ILE A 275 -7.82 20.36 -7.40
C ILE A 275 -9.11 20.21 -8.24
N GLY A 276 -10.15 19.60 -7.66
CA GLY A 276 -11.48 19.46 -8.28
C GLY A 276 -12.23 20.77 -8.57
N GLN A 277 -11.74 21.93 -8.12
CA GLN A 277 -12.37 23.25 -8.35
C GLN A 277 -11.70 24.08 -9.47
N GLY A 278 -10.85 23.47 -10.29
CA GLY A 278 -10.22 24.12 -11.46
C GLY A 278 -8.71 24.34 -11.33
N GLY A 279 -8.06 23.76 -10.32
CA GLY A 279 -6.62 23.84 -10.14
C GLY A 279 -5.95 22.51 -10.43
N ILE A 280 -5.07 22.45 -11.43
CA ILE A 280 -4.10 21.35 -11.64
C ILE A 280 -4.71 20.04 -12.21
N ASN A 281 -4.06 19.46 -13.23
CA ASN A 281 -4.60 18.33 -14.00
C ASN A 281 -3.77 17.06 -13.75
N CYS A 282 -4.13 16.26 -12.74
CA CYS A 282 -3.42 15.03 -12.36
C CYS A 282 -4.35 13.85 -12.13
N ASP A 283 -3.81 12.64 -12.11
CA ASP A 283 -4.52 11.45 -11.65
C ASP A 283 -3.92 10.94 -10.35
N ILE A 284 -4.78 10.33 -9.54
CA ILE A 284 -4.40 9.80 -8.25
C ILE A 284 -5.00 8.42 -8.09
N VAL A 285 -4.15 7.45 -7.78
CA VAL A 285 -4.54 6.09 -7.44
C VAL A 285 -4.08 5.84 -6.01
N CYS A 286 -5.00 5.47 -5.12
CA CYS A 286 -4.66 5.20 -3.73
C CYS A 286 -5.31 3.93 -3.20
N GLY A 287 -4.50 3.03 -2.66
CA GLY A 287 -4.95 1.90 -1.87
C GLY A 287 -5.29 2.32 -0.45
N ILE A 288 -6.44 1.89 0.06
CA ILE A 288 -6.89 2.19 1.42
C ILE A 288 -7.50 0.94 2.08
N THR A 289 -7.20 0.76 3.37
CA THR A 289 -7.79 -0.32 4.16
C THR A 289 -9.24 -0.01 4.52
N ARG A 290 -10.13 -1.00 4.40
CA ARG A 290 -11.58 -0.87 4.61
C ARG A 290 -11.97 -0.10 5.88
N GLY A 291 -11.32 -0.38 7.02
CA GLY A 291 -11.58 0.32 8.27
C GLY A 291 -11.29 1.83 8.19
N ARG A 292 -10.12 2.21 7.66
CA ARG A 292 -9.75 3.63 7.48
C ARG A 292 -10.64 4.32 6.44
N TYR A 293 -11.08 3.61 5.41
CA TYR A 293 -12.05 4.12 4.44
C TYR A 293 -13.38 4.49 5.12
N ALA A 294 -13.88 3.62 6.00
CA ALA A 294 -15.09 3.89 6.78
C ALA A 294 -14.93 5.11 7.73
N ASP A 295 -13.78 5.27 8.38
CA ASP A 295 -13.49 6.43 9.23
C ASP A 295 -13.45 7.74 8.45
N LEU A 296 -12.91 7.69 7.24
CA LEU A 296 -12.80 8.84 6.35
C LEU A 296 -14.07 9.08 5.55
N SER A 297 -15.06 8.19 5.58
CA SER A 297 -16.31 8.26 4.80
C SER A 297 -16.94 9.66 4.84
N LYS A 298 -17.01 10.33 5.99
CA LYS A 298 -17.59 11.68 6.10
C LYS A 298 -16.81 12.77 5.34
N ILE A 299 -15.48 12.67 5.28
CA ILE A 299 -14.61 13.58 4.50
C ILE A 299 -14.63 13.13 3.03
N LEU A 300 -14.70 11.82 2.84
CA LEU A 300 -14.76 11.15 1.56
C LEU A 300 -16.14 11.27 0.93
N ASP A 301 -17.23 11.66 1.59
CA ASP A 301 -18.56 11.74 0.96
C ASP A 301 -18.54 12.76 -0.19
N THR A 302 -17.74 13.83 -0.05
CA THR A 302 -17.50 14.79 -1.13
C THR A 302 -16.53 14.25 -2.21
N LEU A 303 -15.69 13.27 -1.87
CA LEU A 303 -14.74 12.63 -2.77
C LEU A 303 -15.29 11.38 -3.45
N SER A 304 -16.20 10.63 -2.83
CA SER A 304 -16.83 9.41 -3.29
C SER A 304 -17.76 9.72 -4.46
N ASP A 305 -18.38 10.89 -4.44
CA ASP A 305 -19.09 11.46 -5.59
C ASP A 305 -18.16 11.81 -6.76
N ARG A 306 -16.84 11.93 -6.53
CA ARG A 306 -15.83 12.37 -7.51
C ARG A 306 -14.80 11.30 -7.86
N ALA A 307 -14.82 10.16 -7.18
CA ALA A 307 -13.82 9.12 -7.28
C ALA A 307 -14.40 7.84 -7.87
N TYR A 308 -13.55 7.10 -8.56
CA TYR A 308 -13.78 5.69 -8.86
C TYR A 308 -13.42 4.88 -7.62
N GLU A 309 -14.38 4.16 -7.04
CA GLU A 309 -14.13 3.25 -5.93
C GLU A 309 -14.01 1.82 -6.45
N ILE A 310 -12.86 1.20 -6.25
CA ILE A 310 -12.52 -0.15 -6.70
C ILE A 310 -12.50 -1.06 -5.48
N GLN A 311 -13.47 -1.97 -5.37
CA GLN A 311 -13.64 -2.83 -4.19
C GLN A 311 -13.00 -4.20 -4.40
N LEU A 312 -11.94 -4.47 -3.64
CA LEU A 312 -11.27 -5.78 -3.58
C LEU A 312 -11.79 -6.68 -2.45
N THR A 313 -12.66 -6.15 -1.58
CA THR A 313 -13.23 -6.87 -0.42
C THR A 313 -14.74 -6.91 -0.53
N ASN A 314 -15.36 -8.00 -0.08
CA ASN A 314 -16.81 -8.09 0.08
C ASN A 314 -17.20 -7.49 1.43
N SER A 315 -17.88 -6.35 1.40
CA SER A 315 -18.34 -5.61 2.60
C SER A 315 -19.39 -6.36 3.42
N ASN A 316 -20.11 -7.31 2.82
CA ASN A 316 -21.15 -8.08 3.50
C ASN A 316 -20.58 -9.18 4.41
N LEU A 317 -19.27 -9.44 4.32
CA LEU A 317 -18.59 -10.41 5.15
C LEU A 317 -17.89 -9.71 6.32
N SER A 318 -18.12 -10.24 7.52
CA SER A 318 -17.54 -9.73 8.77
C SER A 318 -16.05 -10.04 8.91
N TYR A 319 -15.56 -11.09 8.24
CA TYR A 319 -14.16 -11.49 8.27
C TYR A 319 -13.34 -10.84 7.15
N ILE A 320 -12.02 -10.83 7.33
CA ILE A 320 -11.06 -10.29 6.36
C ILE A 320 -11.07 -11.13 5.09
N ASN A 321 -11.34 -10.50 3.95
CA ASN A 321 -11.47 -11.21 2.68
C ASN A 321 -11.02 -10.41 1.45
N ALA A 322 -10.55 -11.12 0.45
CA ALA A 322 -10.55 -10.68 -0.94
C ALA A 322 -11.81 -11.24 -1.63
N SER A 323 -12.64 -10.37 -2.22
CA SER A 323 -13.93 -10.75 -2.80
C SER A 323 -13.80 -11.80 -3.91
N TRP A 324 -12.79 -11.64 -4.76
CA TRP A 324 -12.50 -12.55 -5.87
C TRP A 324 -12.01 -13.93 -5.40
N LEU A 325 -11.44 -14.04 -4.20
CA LEU A 325 -11.07 -15.33 -3.60
C LEU A 325 -12.27 -16.11 -3.07
N LEU A 326 -13.51 -15.62 -3.19
CA LEU A 326 -14.70 -16.42 -2.93
C LEU A 326 -14.99 -17.40 -4.09
N ASP A 327 -14.45 -17.11 -5.27
CA ASP A 327 -14.50 -17.95 -6.46
C ASP A 327 -13.38 -18.99 -6.41
N GLU A 328 -13.74 -20.27 -6.33
CA GLU A 328 -12.80 -21.38 -6.32
C GLU A 328 -11.93 -21.39 -7.59
N SER A 329 -12.51 -21.09 -8.75
CA SER A 329 -11.78 -21.15 -10.02
C SER A 329 -10.65 -20.12 -10.08
N LEU A 330 -10.88 -18.91 -9.55
CA LEU A 330 -9.87 -17.86 -9.45
C LEU A 330 -8.78 -18.22 -8.42
N ALA A 331 -9.18 -18.75 -7.26
CA ALA A 331 -8.22 -19.20 -6.25
C ALA A 331 -7.29 -20.30 -6.78
N ILE A 332 -7.84 -21.31 -7.47
CA ILE A 332 -7.06 -22.38 -8.08
C ILE A 332 -6.19 -21.84 -9.21
N SER A 333 -6.67 -20.88 -10.00
CA SER A 333 -5.88 -20.22 -11.07
C SER A 333 -4.69 -19.44 -10.52
N LEU A 334 -4.87 -18.73 -9.39
CA LEU A 334 -3.77 -18.07 -8.68
C LEU A 334 -2.70 -19.09 -8.26
N ILE A 335 -3.13 -20.18 -7.61
CA ILE A 335 -2.19 -21.21 -7.15
C ILE A 335 -1.43 -21.81 -8.33
N LYS A 336 -2.14 -22.15 -9.42
CA LYS A 336 -1.56 -22.66 -10.67
C LYS A 336 -0.47 -21.72 -11.20
N LYS A 337 -0.71 -20.41 -11.22
CA LYS A 337 0.28 -19.41 -11.67
C LYS A 337 1.57 -19.45 -10.84
N TYR A 338 1.46 -19.46 -9.51
CA TYR A 338 2.65 -19.48 -8.64
C TYR A 338 3.42 -20.81 -8.73
N VAL A 339 2.70 -21.92 -8.76
CA VAL A 339 3.28 -23.27 -8.89
C VAL A 339 3.97 -23.44 -10.24
N LYS A 340 3.37 -22.92 -11.31
CA LYS A 340 3.99 -22.86 -12.64
C LYS A 340 5.26 -21.99 -12.64
N ALA A 341 5.19 -20.79 -12.07
CA ALA A 341 6.31 -19.85 -12.04
C ALA A 341 7.56 -20.40 -11.32
N ILE A 342 7.40 -21.20 -10.25
CA ILE A 342 8.55 -21.90 -9.63
C ILE A 342 9.06 -23.06 -10.48
N LYS A 343 8.16 -23.81 -11.12
CA LYS A 343 8.52 -24.97 -11.95
C LYS A 343 9.31 -24.54 -13.18
N ASP A 344 8.94 -23.43 -13.79
CA ASP A 344 9.58 -22.89 -15.00
C ASP A 344 11.03 -22.43 -14.75
N ARG A 345 11.46 -22.33 -13.47
CA ARG A 345 12.88 -22.11 -13.11
C ARG A 345 13.78 -23.33 -13.36
N ASN A 346 13.18 -24.48 -13.73
CA ASN A 346 13.77 -25.64 -14.42
C ASN A 346 15.24 -25.97 -14.10
N ARG A 347 15.49 -26.53 -12.92
CA ARG A 347 16.84 -27.01 -12.54
C ARG A 347 16.99 -28.53 -12.47
N CYS A 348 15.94 -29.29 -12.79
CA CYS A 348 15.96 -30.74 -12.67
C CYS A 348 16.40 -31.43 -13.97
N ASN A 349 17.40 -32.31 -13.86
CA ASN A 349 17.88 -33.15 -14.97
C ASN A 349 16.80 -34.10 -15.49
N LEU A 350 15.81 -34.45 -14.65
CA LEU A 350 14.68 -35.30 -15.01
C LEU A 350 13.53 -34.54 -15.67
N CYS A 351 13.52 -33.19 -15.71
CA CYS A 351 12.48 -32.43 -16.42
C CYS A 351 12.40 -32.77 -17.92
N LYS A 352 13.47 -33.34 -18.48
CA LYS A 352 13.50 -33.84 -19.86
C LYS A 352 12.88 -35.24 -20.03
N SER A 353 12.70 -35.99 -18.94
CA SER A 353 12.15 -37.36 -18.97
C SER A 353 10.63 -37.38 -19.18
N GLU A 354 10.13 -38.44 -19.83
CA GLU A 354 8.68 -38.71 -20.01
C GLU A 354 7.92 -38.65 -18.68
N ILE A 355 8.49 -39.24 -17.62
CA ILE A 355 7.88 -39.35 -16.29
C ILE A 355 7.67 -37.96 -15.68
N CYS A 356 8.66 -37.08 -15.78
CA CYS A 356 8.50 -35.71 -15.30
C CYS A 356 7.53 -34.94 -16.18
N LYS A 357 7.53 -35.12 -17.51
CA LYS A 357 6.51 -34.51 -18.39
C LYS A 357 5.11 -34.96 -18.04
N GLU A 358 4.89 -36.21 -17.66
CA GLU A 358 3.58 -36.75 -17.30
C GLU A 358 3.09 -36.18 -15.96
N ILE A 359 3.93 -36.22 -14.91
CA ILE A 359 3.63 -35.62 -13.59
C ILE A 359 3.46 -34.10 -13.71
N SER A 360 4.23 -33.45 -14.59
CA SER A 360 4.28 -32.01 -14.72
C SER A 360 3.34 -31.45 -15.80
N SER A 361 2.71 -32.31 -16.62
CA SER A 361 1.85 -31.93 -17.75
C SER A 361 0.69 -31.02 -17.39
N LYS A 362 0.31 -30.98 -16.10
CA LYS A 362 -0.76 -30.12 -15.58
C LYS A 362 -0.29 -28.79 -15.00
N ASP A 363 1.00 -28.48 -15.00
CA ASP A 363 1.59 -27.30 -14.33
C ASP A 363 1.28 -27.23 -12.82
N LEU A 364 1.04 -28.39 -12.19
CA LEU A 364 0.63 -28.50 -10.79
C LEU A 364 1.69 -29.02 -9.83
N PHE A 365 2.87 -29.43 -10.31
CA PHE A 365 3.92 -30.02 -9.48
C PHE A 365 4.38 -29.07 -8.35
N PRO A 366 4.48 -29.49 -7.08
CA PRO A 366 4.45 -30.88 -6.60
C PRO A 366 3.06 -31.44 -6.27
N PHE A 367 2.01 -30.67 -6.54
CA PHE A 367 0.62 -31.01 -6.21
C PHE A 367 -0.13 -31.66 -7.38
N ASN A 368 -1.34 -32.11 -7.08
CA ASN A 368 -2.36 -32.47 -8.05
C ASN A 368 -3.62 -31.63 -7.83
N GLU A 369 -4.55 -31.70 -8.78
CA GLU A 369 -5.77 -30.88 -8.76
C GLU A 369 -6.65 -31.16 -7.53
N HIS A 370 -6.75 -32.43 -7.12
CA HIS A 370 -7.51 -32.83 -5.94
C HIS A 370 -6.94 -32.23 -4.66
N PHE A 371 -5.61 -32.19 -4.53
CA PHE A 371 -4.94 -31.53 -3.41
C PHE A 371 -5.27 -30.04 -3.38
N LEU A 372 -5.18 -29.32 -4.52
CA LEU A 372 -5.45 -27.88 -4.56
C LEU A 372 -6.89 -27.55 -4.19
N ILE A 373 -7.86 -28.31 -4.71
CA ILE A 373 -9.28 -28.14 -4.39
C ILE A 373 -9.51 -28.37 -2.89
N ASN A 374 -8.97 -29.46 -2.33
CA ASN A 374 -9.11 -29.73 -0.90
C ASN A 374 -8.43 -28.68 -0.02
N TYR A 375 -7.23 -28.26 -0.41
CA TYR A 375 -6.45 -27.23 0.26
C TYR A 375 -7.23 -25.91 0.34
N TYR A 376 -7.73 -25.42 -0.80
CA TYR A 376 -8.52 -24.20 -0.84
C TYR A 376 -9.85 -24.34 -0.08
N ASN A 377 -10.54 -25.49 -0.18
CA ASN A 377 -11.77 -25.71 0.56
C ASN A 377 -11.56 -25.71 2.09
N GLN A 378 -10.46 -26.26 2.59
CA GLN A 378 -10.12 -26.18 4.01
C GLN A 378 -9.72 -24.75 4.42
N PHE A 379 -8.92 -24.07 3.58
CA PHE A 379 -8.56 -22.67 3.76
C PHE A 379 -9.81 -21.78 3.90
N ARG A 380 -10.76 -21.92 2.97
CA ARG A 380 -12.03 -21.20 2.98
C ARG A 380 -12.85 -21.47 4.25
N LYS A 381 -12.99 -22.74 4.66
CA LYS A 381 -13.69 -23.11 5.90
C LYS A 381 -13.07 -22.48 7.14
N LEU A 382 -11.75 -22.41 7.22
CA LEU A 382 -11.05 -21.76 8.34
C LEU A 382 -11.29 -20.25 8.33
N ALA A 383 -11.31 -19.62 7.16
CA ALA A 383 -11.58 -18.20 7.03
C ALA A 383 -13.03 -17.83 7.37
N GLU A 384 -14.00 -18.63 6.92
CA GLU A 384 -15.43 -18.46 7.24
C GLU A 384 -15.70 -18.57 8.75
N ARG A 385 -14.89 -19.34 9.49
CA ARG A 385 -14.91 -19.43 10.95
C ARG A 385 -14.19 -18.26 11.65
N GLY A 386 -13.61 -17.34 10.88
CA GLY A 386 -12.82 -16.22 11.39
C GLY A 386 -11.45 -16.62 11.97
N SER A 387 -10.98 -17.86 11.71
CA SER A 387 -9.71 -18.34 12.25
C SER A 387 -8.49 -17.80 11.47
N ILE A 388 -8.68 -17.48 10.19
CA ILE A 388 -7.66 -16.93 9.29
C ILE A 388 -8.28 -15.89 8.34
N ALA A 389 -7.44 -15.13 7.66
CA ALA A 389 -7.88 -14.19 6.62
C ALA A 389 -8.01 -14.87 5.25
N LEU A 390 -9.13 -14.69 4.55
CA LEU A 390 -9.33 -15.17 3.16
C LEU A 390 -8.63 -14.23 2.17
N THR A 391 -7.30 -14.23 2.16
CA THR A 391 -6.50 -13.29 1.36
C THR A 391 -5.44 -14.00 0.54
N PRO A 392 -5.05 -13.45 -0.64
CA PRO A 392 -3.97 -14.00 -1.44
C PRO A 392 -2.67 -14.12 -0.65
N ARG A 393 -2.36 -13.10 0.15
CA ARG A 393 -1.18 -13.10 1.03
C ARG A 393 -1.15 -14.33 1.94
N PHE A 394 -2.25 -14.60 2.65
CA PHE A 394 -2.31 -15.72 3.60
C PHE A 394 -2.34 -17.08 2.87
N LEU A 395 -3.06 -17.17 1.75
CA LEU A 395 -3.13 -18.36 0.91
C LEU A 395 -1.76 -18.76 0.35
N LEU A 396 -1.01 -17.77 -0.15
CA LEU A 396 0.31 -17.98 -0.74
C LEU A 396 1.37 -18.26 0.32
N ALA A 397 1.31 -17.61 1.49
CA ALA A 397 2.22 -17.91 2.60
C ALA A 397 2.09 -19.36 3.07
N THR A 398 0.86 -19.82 3.30
CA THR A 398 0.58 -21.20 3.73
C THR A 398 0.91 -22.23 2.63
N LEU A 399 0.72 -21.86 1.36
CA LEU A 399 1.11 -22.69 0.22
C LEU A 399 2.64 -22.81 0.12
N LYS A 400 3.37 -21.70 0.30
CA LYS A 400 4.83 -21.68 0.33
C LYS A 400 5.38 -22.64 1.39
N ASP A 401 4.84 -22.59 2.60
CA ASP A 401 5.26 -23.48 3.69
C ASP A 401 4.95 -24.95 3.38
N SER A 402 3.81 -25.21 2.74
CA SER A 402 3.49 -26.56 2.24
C SER A 402 4.51 -27.04 1.21
N ILE A 403 4.93 -26.18 0.27
CA ILE A 403 5.94 -26.52 -0.75
C ILE A 403 7.32 -26.77 -0.11
N LYS A 404 7.72 -25.99 0.90
CA LYS A 404 8.99 -26.18 1.62
C LYS A 404 9.13 -27.59 2.19
N SER A 405 8.02 -28.23 2.59
CA SER A 405 8.04 -29.60 3.11
C SER A 405 8.45 -30.67 2.08
N PHE A 406 8.44 -30.34 0.79
CA PHE A 406 8.86 -31.24 -0.31
C PHE A 406 10.34 -31.10 -0.70
N LEU A 407 11.06 -30.09 -0.17
CA LEU A 407 12.49 -29.83 -0.41
C LEU A 407 13.35 -30.45 0.70
#